data_AF-A0A3D5VHK8-F1
#
_entry.id   AF-A0A3D5VHK8-F1
#
_cell.length_a   1.000
_cell.length_b   1.000
_cell.length_c   1.000
_cell.angle_alpha   90.00
_cell.angle_beta   90.00
_cell.angle_gamma   90.00
#
_symmetry.space_group_name_H-M   'P 1'
#
loop_
_entity.id
_entity.type
_entity.pdbx_description
1 polymer ?
#
loop_
_entity_poly.entity_id
_entity_poly.type
_entity_poly.pdbx_seq_one_letter_code
_entity_poly.pdbx_strand_id
1 'polypeptide(L)' 'GVVVRGAGTGTLRITGTRERGCSEHSIIPDRVEAGTFMIAATATGGDVIVKDVIPRHLEAVTAK' A
#
# COMPACT_ATOMS: atom_id res chain seq x y z
N GLY A 1 21.48 7.72 -0.66
CA GLY A 1 20.29 7.51 0.18
C GLY A 1 20.56 6.39 1.17
N VAL A 2 19.77 6.27 2.24
CA VAL A 2 19.94 5.19 3.22
C VAL A 2 19.47 3.87 2.61
N VAL A 3 20.21 2.78 2.87
CA VAL A 3 19.80 1.45 2.43
C VAL A 3 18.99 0.80 3.54
N VAL A 4 17.71 0.53 3.27
CA VAL A 4 16.78 -0.13 4.19
C VAL A 4 16.32 -1.45 3.55
N ARG A 5 16.47 -2.56 4.28
CA ARG A 5 16.06 -3.91 3.85
C ARG A 5 15.15 -4.54 4.89
N GLY A 6 14.21 -5.39 4.44
CA GLY A 6 13.27 -6.07 5.31
C GLY A 6 12.05 -5.25 5.71
N ALA A 7 11.75 -4.16 4.99
CA ALA A 7 10.50 -3.44 5.19
C ALA A 7 9.31 -4.36 4.85
N GLY A 8 8.35 -4.47 5.79
CA GLY A 8 7.21 -5.40 5.67
C GLY A 8 7.47 -6.81 6.20
N THR A 9 8.62 -7.08 6.83
CA THR A 9 8.89 -8.34 7.52
C THR A 9 9.14 -8.11 9.02
N GLY A 10 9.35 -9.19 9.79
CA GLY A 10 9.64 -9.11 11.23
C GLY A 10 11.05 -8.62 11.59
N THR A 11 11.93 -8.34 10.61
CA THR A 11 13.29 -7.87 10.89
C THR A 11 13.72 -6.82 9.88
N LEU A 12 14.14 -5.67 10.39
CA LEU A 12 14.61 -4.54 9.60
C LEU A 12 16.13 -4.39 9.71
N ARG A 13 16.82 -4.22 8.57
CA ARG A 13 18.27 -3.94 8.53
C ARG A 13 18.51 -2.62 7.83
N ILE A 14 19.23 -1.72 8.51
CA ILE A 14 19.52 -0.36 8.02
C ILE A 14 21.04 -0.19 7.90
N THR A 15 21.50 0.28 6.75
CA THR A 15 22.90 0.67 6.54
C THR A 15 22.97 2.18 6.31
N GLY A 16 23.61 2.89 7.24
CA GLY A 16 23.77 4.34 7.17
C GLY A 16 24.68 4.77 6.02
N THR A 17 24.39 5.93 5.43
CA THR A 17 25.23 6.58 4.40
C THR A 17 25.56 8.01 4.84
N ARG A 18 26.75 8.51 4.44
CA ARG A 18 27.19 9.87 4.79
C ARG A 18 26.49 10.96 3.99
N GLU A 19 25.98 10.64 2.81
CA GLU A 19 25.31 11.59 1.92
C GLU A 19 23.83 11.23 1.70
N ARG A 20 22.99 12.26 1.70
CA ARG A 20 21.56 12.20 1.38
C ARG A 20 21.29 13.22 0.27
N GLY A 21 20.71 12.77 -0.84
CA GLY A 21 20.31 13.64 -1.94
C GLY A 21 18.81 13.92 -1.92
N CYS A 22 18.35 14.82 -2.79
CA CYS A 22 16.92 15.00 -3.07
C CYS A 22 16.35 13.77 -3.78
N SER A 23 15.09 13.44 -3.49
CA SER A 23 14.36 12.36 -4.17
C SER A 23 12.89 12.74 -4.31
N GLU A 24 12.30 12.45 -5.46
CA GLU A 24 10.86 12.48 -5.64
C GLU A 24 10.25 11.17 -5.10
N HIS A 25 9.14 11.28 -4.39
CA HIS A 25 8.44 10.13 -3.83
C HIS A 25 6.93 10.34 -3.95
N SER A 26 6.26 9.39 -4.61
CA SER A 26 4.80 9.34 -4.66
C SER A 26 4.26 8.52 -3.48
N ILE A 27 3.25 9.06 -2.82
CA ILE A 27 2.56 8.39 -1.71
C ILE A 27 1.77 7.19 -2.23
N ILE A 28 1.77 6.10 -1.47
CA ILE A 28 0.97 4.92 -1.80
C ILE A 28 -0.53 5.22 -1.66
N PRO A 29 -1.41 4.57 -2.44
CA PRO A 29 -2.84 4.74 -2.28
C PRO A 29 -3.40 4.23 -0.95
N ASP A 30 -4.53 4.80 -0.51
CA ASP A 30 -5.18 4.44 0.75
C ASP A 30 -5.98 3.13 0.62
N ARG A 31 -5.48 2.09 1.29
CA ARG A 31 -6.11 0.76 1.32
C ARG A 31 -7.39 0.69 2.15
N VAL A 32 -7.60 1.59 3.13
CA VAL A 32 -8.81 1.61 3.96
C VAL A 32 -9.97 2.22 3.19
N GLU A 33 -9.71 3.33 2.49
CA GLU A 33 -10.69 3.95 1.59
C GLU A 33 -11.11 2.97 0.48
N ALA A 34 -10.13 2.37 -0.21
CA ALA A 34 -10.41 1.38 -1.25
C ALA A 34 -11.25 0.20 -0.72
N GLY A 35 -10.89 -0.37 0.43
CA GLY A 35 -11.66 -1.45 1.04
C GLY A 35 -13.08 -1.04 1.42
N THR A 36 -13.28 0.20 1.88
CA THR A 36 -14.60 0.73 2.22
C THR A 36 -15.50 0.80 1.00
N PHE A 37 -14.99 1.30 -0.13
CA PHE A 37 -15.74 1.33 -1.39
C PHE A 37 -16.08 -0.07 -1.92
N MET A 38 -15.14 -1.01 -1.82
CA MET A 38 -15.37 -2.41 -2.22
C MET A 38 -16.52 -3.05 -1.42
N ILE A 39 -16.54 -2.84 -0.10
CA ILE A 39 -17.61 -3.37 0.77
C ILE A 39 -18.93 -2.66 0.47
N ALA A 40 -18.92 -1.34 0.28
CA ALA A 40 -20.13 -0.57 -0.02
C ALA A 40 -20.77 -0.99 -1.35
N ALA A 41 -19.97 -1.22 -2.39
CA ALA A 41 -20.47 -1.71 -3.68
C ALA A 41 -21.11 -3.10 -3.55
N THR A 42 -20.44 -3.99 -2.80
CA THR A 42 -20.98 -5.33 -2.53
C THR A 42 -22.30 -5.25 -1.75
N ALA A 43 -22.37 -4.43 -0.71
CA ALA A 43 -23.55 -4.27 0.14
C ALA A 43 -24.76 -3.69 -0.63
N THR A 44 -24.51 -2.86 -1.63
CA THR A 44 -25.55 -2.23 -2.46
C THR A 44 -25.89 -3.03 -3.72
N GLY A 45 -25.16 -4.12 -4.01
CA GLY A 45 -25.29 -4.89 -5.24
C GLY A 45 -24.87 -4.11 -6.50
N GLY A 46 -24.02 -3.10 -6.33
CA GLY A 46 -23.52 -2.26 -7.42
C GLY A 46 -22.28 -2.84 -8.10
N ASP A 47 -22.04 -2.43 -9.35
CA ASP A 47 -20.81 -2.71 -10.09
C ASP A 47 -19.96 -1.43 -10.13
N VAL A 48 -18.80 -1.46 -9.46
CA VAL A 48 -17.90 -0.31 -9.34
C VAL A 48 -16.46 -0.68 -9.67
N ILE A 49 -15.73 0.29 -10.24
CA ILE A 49 -14.30 0.18 -10.50
C ILE A 49 -13.55 1.09 -9.53
N VAL A 50 -12.81 0.51 -8.58
CA VAL A 50 -11.91 1.24 -7.70
C VAL A 50 -10.54 1.39 -8.40
N LYS A 51 -10.16 2.63 -8.70
CA LYS A 51 -8.90 2.96 -9.40
C LYS A 51 -7.78 3.28 -8.41
N ASP A 52 -6.55 3.30 -8.92
CA ASP A 52 -5.35 3.64 -8.15
C ASP A 52 -5.21 2.83 -6.86
N VAL A 53 -5.35 1.50 -6.96
CA VAL A 53 -5.20 0.59 -5.83
C VAL A 53 -3.99 -0.31 -6.03
N ILE A 54 -3.39 -0.75 -4.92
CA ILE A 54 -2.35 -1.78 -4.91
C ILE A 54 -3.01 -3.08 -4.39
N PRO A 55 -3.33 -4.06 -5.25
CA PRO A 55 -4.08 -5.26 -4.85
C PRO A 55 -3.46 -6.03 -3.68
N ARG A 56 -2.13 -6.08 -3.61
CA ARG A 56 -1.40 -6.73 -2.49
C ARG A 56 -1.70 -6.11 -1.13
N HIS A 57 -2.08 -4.83 -1.07
CA HIS A 57 -2.45 -4.16 0.19
C HIS A 57 -3.88 -4.45 0.63
N LEU A 58 -4.68 -5.09 -0.24
CA LEU A 58 -6.10 -5.39 -0.05
C LEU A 58 -6.37 -6.89 0.10
N GLU A 59 -5.33 -7.72 0.20
CA GLU A 59 -5.46 -9.18 0.32
C GLU A 59 -6.42 -9.59 1.45
N ALA A 60 -6.46 -8.88 2.57
CA ALA A 60 -7.40 -9.20 3.66
C ALA A 60 -8.88 -9.03 3.27
N VAL A 61 -9.19 -8.13 2.33
CA VAL A 61 -10.57 -7.83 1.88
C VAL A 61 -10.94 -8.65 0.64
N THR A 62 -9.94 -9.06 -0.15
CA THR A 62 -10.13 -9.89 -1.35
C THR A 62 -9.83 -11.38 -1.12
N ALA A 63 -9.30 -11.73 0.04
CA ALA A 63 -9.06 -13.12 0.43
C ALA A 63 -10.37 -13.90 0.42
N LYS A 64 -10.28 -15.09 -0.16
CA LYS A 64 -11.37 -16.04 -0.31
C LYS A 64 -11.74 -16.70 1.02
#